data_AF-B8A6I3-F1
#
_entry.id   AF-B8A6I3-F1
#
_cell.length_a   1.000
_cell.length_b   1.000
_cell.length_c   1.000
_cell.angle_alpha   90.00
_cell.angle_beta   90.00
_cell.angle_gamma   90.00
#
_symmetry.space_group_name_H-M   'P 1'
#
loop_
_entity.id
_entity.type
_entity.pdbx_description
1 polymer ?
#
loop_
_entity_poly.entity_id
_entity_poly.type
_entity_poly.pdbx_seq_one_letter_code
_entity_poly.pdbx_strand_id
1 'polypeptide(L)'
;MFSKFTSILQHAVEALAPSLPLQEDFVYHWKAITHYYIETSDDKAPVTDTNIPSHLEQMLDILTQEERERESGETGPCMEYLLHHKILETLYTLGKADCPPGMKQQVLSFYTKLLGRIRQPLLPHINVHRPVQKLVRLCGEVLAAPTENEEIQFLCTVCAKLKQDPYLVNFFLENKNKRLEAGKEAGTDQVKDDPSSPDTGQNQNQNSSLEDSASQAPSPAEAKPSSVHNTLPNNDNYNLVSSLLNLTKSPDGRIVVKACEGLMLIVSLPEPAAAKCLTENTELSQLLTDRLGQFYRALPQSMDPLDIETVESVNWGLDVYNLKEDAAAFAGKRALISFLSWLDYCDQLIKEAHKSAAAVLARAVRERFFVAVMEPQLMQTSEVGILTSTALLNRIIRQVTSEALLQETIYFLLGEETGPETLAGITQHPLRHRLIEHCDHLSDEISIMTLRLFEHLLQKPCQHILQNLVLRCLEERNYSENKQQEEREEREHMENGQPHDAV
;
A
#
# COMPACT_ATOMS: atom_id res chain seq x y z
N MET A 1 -44.99 32.71 -26.84
CA MET A 1 -45.64 33.45 -25.74
C MET A 1 -45.67 32.67 -24.43
N PHE A 2 -45.72 31.32 -24.45
CA PHE A 2 -45.67 30.50 -23.24
C PHE A 2 -44.37 30.60 -22.42
N SER A 3 -43.18 30.70 -23.04
CA SER A 3 -41.92 30.77 -22.25
C SER A 3 -41.75 32.04 -21.42
N LYS A 4 -42.35 33.16 -21.89
CA LYS A 4 -42.39 34.41 -21.11
C LYS A 4 -43.33 34.29 -19.91
N PHE A 5 -44.43 33.54 -20.06
CA PHE A 5 -45.36 33.31 -18.95
C PHE A 5 -44.73 32.42 -17.88
N THR A 6 -43.97 31.40 -18.29
CA THR A 6 -43.20 30.54 -17.37
C THR A 6 -42.11 31.32 -16.64
N SER A 7 -41.38 32.22 -17.32
CA SER A 7 -40.36 33.04 -16.64
C SER A 7 -40.96 34.09 -15.70
N ILE A 8 -42.14 34.63 -16.04
CA ILE A 8 -42.89 35.54 -15.15
C ILE A 8 -43.44 34.79 -13.94
N LEU A 9 -43.89 33.53 -14.10
CA LEU A 9 -44.31 32.68 -12.98
C LEU A 9 -43.13 32.27 -12.10
N GLN A 10 -41.98 31.94 -12.69
CA GLN A 10 -40.75 31.63 -11.96
C GLN A 10 -40.28 32.86 -11.15
N HIS A 11 -40.22 34.03 -11.78
CA HIS A 11 -39.88 35.28 -11.10
C HIS A 11 -40.93 35.71 -10.06
N ALA A 12 -42.22 35.42 -10.28
CA ALA A 12 -43.27 35.71 -9.31
C ALA A 12 -43.19 34.77 -8.10
N VAL A 13 -42.83 33.49 -8.29
CA VAL A 13 -42.60 32.52 -7.21
C VAL A 13 -41.34 32.87 -6.41
N GLU A 14 -40.26 33.29 -7.08
CA GLU A 14 -39.05 33.83 -6.43
C GLU A 14 -39.29 35.17 -5.71
N ALA A 15 -40.26 35.98 -6.14
CA ALA A 15 -40.59 37.26 -5.52
C ALA A 15 -41.59 37.15 -4.34
N LEU A 16 -42.31 36.02 -4.20
CA LEU A 16 -43.38 35.84 -3.20
C LEU A 16 -42.92 35.15 -1.91
N ALA A 17 -41.74 34.54 -1.90
CA ALA A 17 -41.13 34.02 -0.68
C ALA A 17 -39.76 34.68 -0.50
N PRO A 18 -39.49 35.39 0.61
CA PRO A 18 -38.12 35.71 0.96
C PRO A 18 -37.35 34.38 0.99
N SER A 19 -36.25 34.26 0.25
CA SER A 19 -35.38 33.09 0.37
C SER A 19 -35.04 32.95 1.86
N LEU A 20 -35.38 31.82 2.48
CA LEU A 20 -34.99 31.57 3.85
C LEU A 20 -33.47 31.81 3.99
N PRO A 21 -32.99 32.34 5.12
CA PRO A 21 -31.56 32.36 5.41
C PRO A 21 -30.98 30.97 5.15
N LEU A 22 -29.86 30.87 4.41
CA LEU A 22 -29.26 29.59 4.01
C LEU A 22 -29.14 28.60 5.17
N GLN A 23 -28.85 29.12 6.37
CA GLN A 23 -28.75 28.34 7.59
C GLN A 23 -30.08 27.69 8.00
N GLU A 24 -31.21 28.38 7.88
CA GLU A 24 -32.52 27.82 8.23
C GLU A 24 -32.91 26.69 7.28
N ASP A 25 -32.60 26.83 5.99
CA ASP A 25 -32.84 25.80 4.98
C ASP A 25 -31.94 24.58 5.19
N PHE A 26 -30.67 24.80 5.51
CA PHE A 26 -29.75 23.73 5.91
C PHE A 26 -30.26 22.94 7.12
N VAL A 27 -30.74 23.66 8.15
CA VAL A 27 -31.31 23.06 9.37
C VAL A 27 -32.60 22.29 9.07
N TYR A 28 -33.43 22.81 8.16
CA TYR A 28 -34.64 22.11 7.71
C TYR A 28 -34.31 20.75 7.10
N HIS A 29 -33.37 20.70 6.16
CA HIS A 29 -32.96 19.43 5.53
C HIS A 29 -32.35 18.44 6.53
N TRP A 30 -31.51 18.91 7.46
CA TRP A 30 -30.98 18.05 8.51
C TRP A 30 -32.07 17.50 9.44
N LYS A 31 -33.05 18.34 9.81
CA LYS A 31 -34.20 17.91 10.59
C LYS A 31 -35.05 16.89 9.84
N ALA A 32 -35.26 17.06 8.54
CA ALA A 32 -36.02 16.11 7.73
C ALA A 32 -35.37 14.71 7.71
N ILE A 33 -34.03 14.65 7.60
CA ILE A 33 -33.28 13.38 7.68
C ILE A 33 -33.45 12.74 9.06
N THR A 34 -33.23 13.49 10.13
CA THR A 34 -33.34 12.93 11.50
C THR A 34 -34.76 12.55 11.86
N HIS A 35 -35.77 13.27 11.35
CA HIS A 35 -37.17 12.98 11.57
C HIS A 35 -37.60 11.65 10.95
N TYR A 36 -37.06 11.29 9.78
CA TYR A 36 -37.29 9.98 9.18
C TYR A 36 -36.99 8.84 10.17
N TYR A 37 -35.88 8.92 10.91
CA TYR A 37 -35.47 7.92 11.91
C TYR A 37 -36.28 7.95 13.21
N ILE A 38 -37.04 9.01 13.45
CA ILE A 38 -37.92 9.13 14.61
C ILE A 38 -39.30 8.58 14.29
N GLU A 39 -39.83 8.85 13.10
CA GLU A 39 -41.19 8.48 12.70
C GLU A 39 -41.29 7.12 12.02
N THR A 40 -40.25 6.70 11.29
CA THR A 40 -40.27 5.47 10.50
C THR A 40 -39.74 4.31 11.33
N SER A 41 -40.53 3.23 11.44
CA SER A 41 -40.14 1.97 12.09
C SER A 41 -39.84 0.85 11.09
N ASP A 42 -40.00 1.13 9.79
CA ASP A 42 -39.70 0.18 8.72
C ASP A 42 -38.29 0.41 8.15
N ASP A 43 -37.33 -0.28 8.77
CA ASP A 43 -35.91 -0.22 8.40
C ASP A 43 -35.57 -1.08 7.16
N LYS A 44 -36.57 -1.65 6.45
CA LYS A 44 -36.33 -2.61 5.37
C LYS A 44 -36.36 -2.00 3.96
N ALA A 45 -37.04 -0.87 3.77
CA ALA A 45 -37.07 -0.20 2.49
C ALA A 45 -35.68 0.37 2.15
N PRO A 46 -35.19 0.26 0.89
CA PRO A 46 -33.90 0.81 0.52
C PRO A 46 -33.89 2.34 0.66
N VAL A 47 -32.74 2.91 0.99
CA VAL A 47 -32.59 4.37 1.19
C VAL A 47 -33.01 5.19 -0.04
N THR A 48 -32.91 4.61 -1.23
CA THR A 48 -33.29 5.24 -2.52
C THR A 48 -34.77 5.57 -2.61
N ASP A 49 -35.61 4.87 -1.85
CA ASP A 49 -37.07 5.09 -1.85
C ASP A 49 -37.48 6.15 -0.82
N THR A 50 -36.50 6.70 -0.08
CA THR A 50 -36.69 7.76 0.91
C THR A 50 -36.28 9.12 0.34
N ASN A 51 -36.64 10.20 1.04
CA ASN A 51 -36.17 11.55 0.70
C ASN A 51 -34.76 11.87 1.25
N ILE A 52 -34.12 10.93 1.97
CA ILE A 52 -32.79 11.13 2.57
C ILE A 52 -31.74 11.53 1.53
N PRO A 53 -31.60 10.84 0.37
CA PRO A 53 -30.60 11.21 -0.63
C PRO A 53 -30.78 12.64 -1.14
N SER A 54 -32.03 13.07 -1.37
CA SER A 54 -32.34 14.42 -1.83
C SER A 54 -31.95 15.47 -0.79
N HIS A 55 -32.30 15.25 0.48
CA HIS A 55 -31.94 16.17 1.56
C HIS A 55 -30.42 16.27 1.77
N LEU A 56 -29.68 15.16 1.64
CA LEU A 56 -28.22 15.17 1.72
C LEU A 56 -27.58 15.99 0.59
N GLU A 57 -28.09 15.87 -0.65
CA GLU A 57 -27.59 16.69 -1.77
C GLU A 57 -27.91 18.17 -1.56
N GLN A 58 -29.13 18.51 -1.11
CA GLN A 58 -29.49 19.91 -0.82
C GLN A 58 -28.59 20.50 0.28
N MET A 59 -28.31 19.75 1.34
CA MET A 59 -27.35 20.19 2.37
C MET A 59 -25.96 20.49 1.78
N LEU A 60 -25.47 19.66 0.86
CA LEU A 60 -24.18 19.92 0.18
C LEU A 60 -24.23 21.15 -0.73
N ASP A 61 -25.32 21.33 -1.47
CA ASP A 61 -25.49 22.46 -2.38
C ASP A 61 -25.55 23.77 -1.59
N ILE A 62 -26.24 23.80 -0.45
CA ILE A 62 -26.28 24.96 0.45
C ILE A 62 -24.89 25.28 1.01
N LEU A 63 -24.12 24.28 1.47
CA LEU A 63 -22.75 24.49 1.96
C LEU A 63 -21.82 24.99 0.84
N THR A 64 -22.00 24.49 -0.38
CA THR A 64 -21.22 24.92 -1.55
C THR A 64 -21.60 26.34 -1.98
N GLN A 65 -22.88 26.70 -1.89
CA GLN A 65 -23.36 28.05 -2.16
C GLN A 65 -22.82 29.04 -1.12
N GLU A 66 -22.91 28.69 0.16
CA GLU A 66 -22.38 29.51 1.26
C GLU A 66 -20.88 29.81 1.09
N GLU A 67 -20.09 28.84 0.65
CA GLU A 67 -18.66 29.05 0.39
C GLU A 67 -18.41 29.96 -0.83
N ARG A 68 -19.28 29.92 -1.85
CA ARG A 68 -19.15 30.78 -3.05
C ARG A 68 -19.52 32.23 -2.78
N GLU A 69 -20.49 32.46 -1.91
CA GLU A 69 -21.01 33.80 -1.59
C GLU A 69 -20.13 34.56 -0.60
N ARG A 70 -19.13 33.91 0.02
CA ARG A 70 -18.25 34.52 1.02
C ARG A 70 -16.89 34.95 0.49
N GLU A 71 -16.38 35.99 1.13
CA GLU A 71 -14.98 36.39 1.04
C GLU A 71 -14.09 35.38 1.80
N SER A 72 -12.87 35.17 1.30
CA SER A 72 -12.01 34.06 1.74
C SER A 72 -11.57 34.19 3.20
N GLY A 73 -11.82 33.16 4.01
CA GLY A 73 -11.18 32.97 5.32
C GLY A 73 -12.12 32.77 6.52
N GLU A 74 -13.43 33.01 6.37
CA GLU A 74 -14.41 32.87 7.47
C GLU A 74 -15.35 31.69 7.27
N THR A 75 -15.58 30.92 8.33
CA THR A 75 -16.51 29.79 8.32
C THR A 75 -17.97 30.27 8.30
N GLY A 76 -18.74 29.64 7.42
CA GLY A 76 -20.20 29.68 7.34
C GLY A 76 -21.01 29.46 8.61
N PRO A 77 -22.12 30.16 8.93
CA PRO A 77 -23.22 29.65 9.75
C PRO A 77 -23.70 28.25 9.41
N CYS A 78 -23.78 27.85 8.13
CA CYS A 78 -24.20 26.49 7.78
C CYS A 78 -23.08 25.49 8.11
N MET A 79 -21.84 25.80 7.73
CA MET A 79 -20.69 24.97 8.10
C MET A 79 -20.46 24.92 9.63
N GLU A 80 -20.55 26.05 10.33
CA GLU A 80 -20.49 26.14 11.78
C GLU A 80 -21.57 25.28 12.41
N TYR A 81 -22.81 25.34 11.91
CA TYR A 81 -23.87 24.46 12.39
C TYR A 81 -23.50 22.99 12.21
N LEU A 82 -23.01 22.60 11.03
CA LEU A 82 -22.54 21.23 10.76
C LEU A 82 -21.46 20.77 11.74
N LEU A 83 -20.48 21.64 12.03
CA LEU A 83 -19.37 21.36 12.93
C LEU A 83 -19.82 21.32 14.40
N HIS A 84 -20.58 22.30 14.88
CA HIS A 84 -21.01 22.40 16.27
C HIS A 84 -22.00 21.30 16.65
N HIS A 85 -22.93 20.97 15.76
CA HIS A 85 -23.93 19.92 15.99
C HIS A 85 -23.42 18.51 15.67
N LYS A 86 -22.13 18.35 15.31
CA LYS A 86 -21.49 17.06 15.01
C LYS A 86 -22.31 16.22 14.02
N ILE A 87 -22.83 16.87 12.98
CA ILE A 87 -23.67 16.22 11.96
C ILE A 87 -22.91 15.07 11.32
N LEU A 88 -21.63 15.27 11.01
CA LEU A 88 -20.77 14.24 10.43
C LEU A 88 -20.66 12.99 11.32
N GLU A 89 -20.49 13.15 12.63
CA GLU A 89 -20.45 12.03 13.57
C GLU A 89 -21.76 11.24 13.58
N THR A 90 -22.89 11.95 13.48
CA THR A 90 -24.21 11.33 13.39
C THR A 90 -24.35 10.58 12.06
N LEU A 91 -23.99 11.19 10.92
CA LEU A 91 -23.99 10.54 9.61
C LEU A 91 -23.11 9.30 9.58
N TYR A 92 -21.93 9.34 10.22
CA TYR A 92 -21.08 8.16 10.37
C TYR A 92 -21.84 7.02 11.08
N THR A 93 -22.54 7.34 12.18
CA THR A 93 -23.31 6.34 12.95
C THR A 93 -24.43 5.73 12.12
N LEU A 94 -25.15 6.56 11.34
CA LEU A 94 -26.18 6.09 10.42
C LEU A 94 -25.61 5.22 9.30
N GLY A 95 -24.50 5.64 8.69
CA GLY A 95 -23.81 4.86 7.64
C GLY A 95 -23.22 3.54 8.15
N LYS A 96 -22.77 3.48 9.42
CA LYS A 96 -22.32 2.24 10.05
C LYS A 96 -23.48 1.28 10.31
N ALA A 97 -24.63 1.80 10.72
CA ALA A 97 -25.83 0.99 10.93
C ALA A 97 -26.36 0.43 9.60
N ASP A 98 -26.18 1.17 8.51
CA ASP A 98 -26.69 0.85 7.16
C ASP A 98 -28.19 0.50 7.13
N CYS A 99 -28.95 1.13 8.03
CA CYS A 99 -30.39 1.08 8.09
C CYS A 99 -30.89 2.51 7.84
N PRO A 100 -31.74 2.77 6.82
CA PRO A 100 -32.21 1.81 5.81
C PRO A 100 -31.07 1.32 4.89
N PRO A 101 -31.21 0.12 4.25
CA PRO A 101 -30.19 -0.44 3.37
C PRO A 101 -29.71 0.54 2.30
N GLY A 102 -28.39 0.70 2.19
CA GLY A 102 -27.74 1.63 1.26
C GLY A 102 -27.39 2.98 1.89
N MET A 103 -27.73 3.22 3.16
CA MET A 103 -27.34 4.44 3.87
C MET A 103 -25.81 4.62 3.92
N LYS A 104 -25.03 3.53 4.02
CA LYS A 104 -23.55 3.57 3.92
C LYS A 104 -23.10 4.23 2.62
N GLN A 105 -23.73 3.87 1.50
CA GLN A 105 -23.44 4.44 0.17
C GLN A 105 -23.70 5.95 0.14
N GLN A 106 -24.84 6.39 0.69
CA GLN A 106 -25.21 7.81 0.74
C GLN A 106 -24.25 8.61 1.62
N VAL A 107 -23.85 8.05 2.77
CA VAL A 107 -22.89 8.69 3.68
C VAL A 107 -21.52 8.80 3.02
N LEU A 108 -21.00 7.73 2.41
CA LEU A 108 -19.72 7.78 1.68
C LEU A 108 -19.76 8.82 0.55
N SER A 109 -20.85 8.86 -0.23
CA SER A 109 -21.04 9.86 -1.29
C SER A 109 -21.06 11.29 -0.74
N PHE A 110 -21.78 11.52 0.37
CA PHE A 110 -21.85 12.82 1.02
C PHE A 110 -20.47 13.28 1.49
N TYR A 111 -19.72 12.42 2.20
CA TYR A 111 -18.37 12.74 2.68
C TYR A 111 -17.39 12.99 1.53
N THR A 112 -17.45 12.19 0.47
CA THR A 112 -16.62 12.34 -0.73
C THR A 112 -16.87 13.70 -1.38
N LYS A 113 -18.14 14.06 -1.58
CA LYS A 113 -18.53 15.35 -2.17
C LYS A 113 -18.19 16.52 -1.25
N LEU A 114 -18.42 16.40 0.06
CA LEU A 114 -18.10 17.44 1.03
C LEU A 114 -16.60 17.76 1.01
N LEU A 115 -15.75 16.73 1.13
CA LEU A 115 -14.30 16.91 1.09
C LEU A 115 -13.82 17.38 -0.29
N GLY A 116 -14.44 16.91 -1.38
CA GLY A 116 -14.04 17.26 -2.74
C GLY A 116 -14.49 18.66 -3.21
N ARG A 117 -15.67 19.13 -2.80
CA ARG A 117 -16.27 20.39 -3.26
C ARG A 117 -15.88 21.59 -2.39
N ILE A 118 -15.74 21.39 -1.07
CA ILE A 118 -15.43 22.47 -0.13
C ILE A 118 -13.93 22.81 -0.21
N ARG A 119 -13.63 24.09 -0.42
CA ARG A 119 -12.27 24.61 -0.61
C ARG A 119 -11.55 24.88 0.70
N GLN A 120 -12.25 25.35 1.73
CA GLN A 120 -11.64 25.57 3.04
C GLN A 120 -11.08 24.25 3.63
N PRO A 121 -9.99 24.30 4.41
CA PRO A 121 -9.36 23.11 4.96
C PRO A 121 -10.24 22.50 6.07
N LEU A 122 -11.05 21.49 5.72
CA LEU A 122 -11.99 20.87 6.66
C LEU A 122 -11.34 19.83 7.58
N LEU A 123 -10.39 19.05 7.06
CA LEU A 123 -9.80 17.93 7.80
C LEU A 123 -9.12 18.32 9.13
N PRO A 124 -8.45 19.47 9.28
CA PRO A 124 -7.90 19.89 10.58
C PRO A 124 -8.95 19.95 11.70
N HIS A 125 -10.22 20.19 11.39
CA HIS A 125 -11.27 20.26 12.41
C HIS A 125 -11.58 18.90 13.05
N ILE A 126 -11.64 18.87 14.38
CA ILE A 126 -11.87 17.65 15.17
C ILE A 126 -13.18 16.94 14.86
N ASN A 127 -14.22 17.72 14.55
CA ASN A 127 -15.54 17.22 14.18
C ASN A 127 -15.60 16.76 12.70
N VAL A 128 -14.48 16.83 11.97
CA VAL A 128 -14.34 16.30 10.61
C VAL A 128 -13.36 15.14 10.59
N HIS A 129 -12.10 15.28 11.03
CA HIS A 129 -11.14 14.18 10.91
C HIS A 129 -11.53 12.94 11.69
N ARG A 130 -12.18 13.07 12.86
CA ARG A 130 -12.58 11.91 13.65
C ARG A 130 -13.65 11.07 12.93
N PRO A 131 -14.77 11.64 12.46
CA PRO A 131 -15.71 10.90 11.63
C PRO A 131 -15.08 10.35 10.34
N VAL A 132 -14.26 11.12 9.63
CA VAL A 132 -13.56 10.65 8.42
C VAL A 132 -12.67 9.44 8.76
N GLN A 133 -11.87 9.51 9.82
CA GLN A 133 -11.02 8.40 10.27
C GLN A 133 -11.85 7.16 10.61
N LYS A 134 -12.99 7.32 11.29
CA LYS A 134 -13.88 6.20 11.59
C LYS A 134 -14.51 5.60 10.33
N LEU A 135 -14.86 6.44 9.34
CA LEU A 135 -15.43 5.99 8.07
C LEU A 135 -14.40 5.25 7.22
N VAL A 136 -13.13 5.70 7.20
CA VAL A 136 -12.01 5.01 6.55
C VAL A 136 -11.90 3.56 7.04
N ARG A 137 -12.12 3.32 8.34
CA ARG A 137 -12.05 1.97 8.93
C ARG A 137 -13.15 1.04 8.46
N LEU A 138 -14.30 1.58 8.03
CA LEU A 138 -15.41 0.79 7.49
C LEU A 138 -15.22 0.40 6.01
N CYS A 139 -14.21 0.94 5.34
CA CYS A 139 -13.92 0.64 3.95
C CYS A 139 -13.04 -0.61 3.82
N GLY A 140 -13.33 -1.46 2.83
CA GLY A 140 -12.56 -2.66 2.54
C GLY A 140 -12.75 -3.81 3.54
N GLU A 141 -13.72 -3.73 4.46
CA GLU A 141 -14.05 -4.82 5.38
C GLU A 141 -14.72 -6.01 4.67
N VAL A 142 -15.57 -5.73 3.67
CA VAL A 142 -16.30 -6.72 2.90
C VAL A 142 -15.98 -6.53 1.42
N LEU A 143 -15.23 -7.47 0.84
CA LEU A 143 -14.90 -7.47 -0.59
C LEU A 143 -16.14 -7.80 -1.43
N ALA A 144 -16.21 -7.25 -2.64
CA ALA A 144 -17.36 -7.36 -3.55
C ALA A 144 -18.68 -6.80 -2.98
N ALA A 145 -18.60 -5.92 -1.97
CA ALA A 145 -19.76 -5.20 -1.47
C ALA A 145 -20.29 -4.21 -2.54
N PRO A 146 -21.62 -3.95 -2.58
CA PRO A 146 -22.18 -2.98 -3.53
C PRO A 146 -21.63 -1.56 -3.31
N THR A 147 -21.01 -1.28 -2.16
CA THR A 147 -20.41 0.00 -1.78
C THR A 147 -18.95 0.16 -2.18
N GLU A 148 -18.28 -0.84 -2.75
CA GLU A 148 -16.83 -0.75 -3.03
C GLU A 148 -16.46 0.45 -3.90
N ASN A 149 -17.34 0.85 -4.84
CA ASN A 149 -17.13 2.01 -5.69
C ASN A 149 -17.12 3.32 -4.89
N GLU A 150 -18.07 3.51 -3.97
CA GLU A 150 -18.12 4.69 -3.11
C GLU A 150 -17.02 4.67 -2.06
N GLU A 151 -16.67 3.49 -1.53
CA GLU A 151 -15.56 3.32 -0.59
C GLU A 151 -14.25 3.75 -1.24
N ILE A 152 -13.95 3.28 -2.46
CA ILE A 152 -12.69 3.64 -3.10
C ILE A 152 -12.65 5.13 -3.50
N GLN A 153 -13.76 5.69 -3.98
CA GLN A 153 -13.84 7.13 -4.28
C GLN A 153 -13.60 7.99 -3.04
N PHE A 154 -14.20 7.61 -1.91
CA PHE A 154 -13.98 8.25 -0.63
C PHE A 154 -12.51 8.17 -0.19
N LEU A 155 -11.91 6.97 -0.20
CA LEU A 155 -10.51 6.79 0.19
C LEU A 155 -9.55 7.58 -0.71
N CYS A 156 -9.76 7.57 -2.03
CA CYS A 156 -8.96 8.37 -2.97
C CYS A 156 -9.09 9.87 -2.70
N THR A 157 -10.28 10.35 -2.31
CA THR A 157 -10.51 11.76 -1.95
C THR A 157 -9.76 12.13 -0.67
N VAL A 158 -9.76 11.24 0.33
CA VAL A 158 -8.94 11.42 1.55
C VAL A 158 -7.45 11.44 1.20
N CYS A 159 -6.97 10.54 0.34
CA CYS A 159 -5.57 10.54 -0.11
C CYS A 159 -5.19 11.86 -0.82
N ALA A 160 -6.06 12.37 -1.69
CA ALA A 160 -5.84 13.63 -2.38
C ALA A 160 -5.75 14.81 -1.41
N LYS A 161 -6.59 14.82 -0.36
CA LYS A 161 -6.52 15.85 0.69
C LYS A 161 -5.28 15.73 1.56
N LEU A 162 -4.84 14.51 1.89
CA LEU A 162 -3.56 14.32 2.59
C LEU A 162 -2.36 14.77 1.77
N LYS A 163 -2.41 14.61 0.44
CA LYS A 163 -1.37 15.16 -0.44
C LYS A 163 -1.38 16.69 -0.51
N GLN A 164 -2.54 17.32 -0.36
CA GLN A 164 -2.68 18.78 -0.28
C GLN A 164 -2.21 19.33 1.07
N ASP A 165 -2.51 18.61 2.15
CA ASP A 165 -2.22 18.98 3.54
C ASP A 165 -1.42 17.88 4.27
N PRO A 166 -0.12 17.73 3.96
CA PRO A 166 0.63 16.53 4.37
C PRO A 166 0.94 16.43 5.88
N TYR A 167 0.84 17.54 6.62
CA TYR A 167 0.93 17.54 8.08
C TYR A 167 -0.20 16.76 8.77
N LEU A 168 -1.30 16.47 8.07
CA LEU A 168 -2.45 15.72 8.61
C LEU A 168 -2.26 14.21 8.63
N VAL A 169 -1.20 13.72 7.99
CA VAL A 169 -0.99 12.30 7.71
C VAL A 169 -0.95 11.44 8.98
N ASN A 170 -0.39 11.97 10.07
CA ASN A 170 -0.32 11.28 11.35
C ASN A 170 -1.72 10.91 11.90
N PHE A 171 -2.74 11.72 11.64
CA PHE A 171 -4.10 11.43 12.10
C PHE A 171 -4.74 10.23 11.38
N PHE A 172 -4.28 9.91 10.17
CA PHE A 172 -4.86 8.88 9.31
C PHE A 172 -4.01 7.62 9.19
N LEU A 173 -2.71 7.73 9.45
CA LEU A 173 -1.77 6.60 9.38
C LEU A 173 -1.40 6.02 10.75
N GLU A 174 -1.37 6.81 11.83
CA GLU A 174 -0.89 6.31 13.13
C GLU A 174 -1.85 5.31 13.79
N ASN A 175 -1.32 4.13 14.11
CA ASN A 175 -1.96 3.16 14.99
C ASN A 175 -1.75 3.60 16.45
N LYS A 176 -2.85 3.93 17.15
CA LYS A 176 -2.81 4.43 18.55
C LYS A 176 -2.13 3.49 19.55
N ASN A 177 -2.02 2.20 19.24
CA ASN A 177 -1.51 1.18 20.16
C ASN A 177 0.01 1.28 20.42
N LYS A 178 0.84 1.80 19.48
CA LYS A 178 2.29 1.94 19.72
C LYS A 178 2.65 3.09 20.70
N ARG A 179 1.75 4.07 20.90
CA ARG A 179 1.97 5.16 21.88
C ARG A 179 1.87 4.69 23.34
N LEU A 180 1.17 3.58 23.57
CA LEU A 180 0.99 2.98 24.89
C LEU A 180 2.15 2.04 25.26
N GLU A 181 2.84 1.47 24.27
CA GLU A 181 4.01 0.60 24.51
C GLU A 181 5.31 1.42 24.64
N ALA A 182 5.51 2.44 23.79
CA ALA A 182 6.67 3.33 23.89
C ALA A 182 6.69 4.17 25.20
N GLY A 183 5.53 4.35 25.85
CA GLY A 183 5.43 5.01 27.15
C GLY A 183 5.77 4.12 28.35
N LYS A 184 5.94 2.80 28.15
CA LYS A 184 6.28 1.85 29.23
C LYS A 184 7.77 1.50 29.28
N GLU A 185 8.54 1.77 28.22
CA GLU A 185 9.97 1.45 28.16
C GLU A 185 10.89 2.62 28.55
N ALA A 186 10.36 3.81 28.82
CA ALA A 186 11.11 4.96 29.32
C ALA A 186 10.96 5.09 30.85
N GLY A 187 11.47 4.11 31.61
CA GLY A 187 11.27 4.10 33.06
C GLY A 187 12.15 3.14 33.86
N THR A 188 13.42 2.97 33.53
CA THR A 188 14.41 2.35 34.45
C THR A 188 15.80 2.98 34.29
N ASP A 189 16.38 3.30 35.45
CA ASP A 189 17.77 3.69 35.73
C ASP A 189 18.22 5.14 35.48
N GLN A 190 18.30 5.94 36.57
CA GLN A 190 19.57 6.07 37.30
C GLN A 190 19.42 6.89 38.61
N VAL A 191 19.92 6.30 39.69
CA VAL A 191 20.12 6.86 41.03
C VAL A 191 21.33 7.80 41.03
N LYS A 192 21.20 8.98 41.66
CA LYS A 192 22.34 9.70 42.25
C LYS A 192 21.88 10.60 43.41
N ASP A 193 22.49 10.36 44.55
CA ASP A 193 22.28 11.04 45.84
C ASP A 193 22.78 12.50 45.88
N ASP A 194 22.16 13.23 46.82
CA ASP A 194 22.73 14.22 47.76
C ASP A 194 22.47 15.74 47.52
N PRO A 195 22.47 16.59 48.58
CA PRO A 195 21.23 16.98 49.28
C PRO A 195 21.05 18.51 49.39
N SER A 196 19.81 18.99 49.53
CA SER A 196 19.49 20.23 50.27
C SER A 196 17.98 20.46 50.39
N SER A 197 17.52 20.42 51.63
CA SER A 197 16.25 21.01 52.11
C SER A 197 16.44 22.54 52.27
N PRO A 198 15.38 23.39 52.38
CA PRO A 198 14.34 23.19 53.39
C PRO A 198 12.88 23.51 52.98
N ASP A 199 11.99 22.67 53.52
CA ASP A 199 10.91 23.05 54.44
C ASP A 199 9.83 24.03 53.94
N THR A 200 8.62 23.50 53.72
CA THR A 200 7.42 23.95 54.47
C THR A 200 6.22 23.02 54.27
N GLY A 201 5.70 22.48 55.38
CA GLY A 201 4.27 22.55 55.64
C GLY A 201 3.37 21.35 55.30
N GLN A 202 3.28 20.44 56.27
CA GLN A 202 2.04 19.81 56.78
C GLN A 202 1.32 18.70 55.96
N ASN A 203 1.61 17.47 56.41
CA ASN A 203 0.70 16.32 56.46
C ASN A 203 -0.54 16.60 57.32
N GLN A 204 -1.71 16.08 56.91
CA GLN A 204 -2.57 15.32 57.83
C GLN A 204 -3.19 14.10 57.12
N ASN A 205 -2.83 12.94 57.67
CA ASN A 205 -3.42 11.61 57.52
C ASN A 205 -4.93 11.58 57.79
N GLN A 206 -5.61 10.60 57.19
CA GLN A 206 -6.30 9.59 58.01
C GLN A 206 -6.47 8.24 57.28
N ASN A 207 -6.16 7.20 58.05
CA ASN A 207 -6.01 5.79 57.75
C ASN A 207 -7.35 5.02 57.88
N SER A 208 -7.25 3.73 57.53
CA SER A 208 -8.04 2.57 58.01
C SER A 208 -9.32 2.26 57.20
N SER A 209 -9.67 1.02 56.89
CA SER A 209 -9.31 -0.29 57.49
C SER A 209 -9.60 -1.45 56.52
N LEU A 210 -8.82 -2.52 56.65
CA LEU A 210 -9.05 -3.87 56.12
C LEU A 210 -10.08 -4.62 56.97
N GLU A 211 -10.89 -5.49 56.36
CA GLU A 211 -11.44 -6.78 56.87
C GLU A 211 -12.30 -7.39 55.74
N ASP A 212 -11.92 -8.47 55.06
CA ASP A 212 -11.85 -9.90 55.43
C ASP A 212 -13.17 -10.67 55.18
N SER A 213 -13.08 -11.76 54.39
CA SER A 213 -13.90 -12.99 54.40
C SER A 213 -14.27 -13.57 53.03
N ALA A 214 -14.06 -14.88 52.93
CA ALA A 214 -14.10 -15.71 51.74
C ALA A 214 -15.43 -16.47 51.53
N SER A 215 -15.55 -17.04 50.31
CA SER A 215 -16.26 -18.28 49.94
C SER A 215 -17.77 -18.23 49.66
N GLN A 216 -18.15 -18.50 48.40
CA GLN A 216 -19.08 -19.59 48.02
C GLN A 216 -19.21 -19.77 46.49
N ALA A 217 -19.34 -21.04 46.08
CA ALA A 217 -19.42 -21.53 44.70
C ALA A 217 -20.89 -21.93 44.34
N PRO A 218 -21.21 -22.61 43.21
CA PRO A 218 -22.10 -22.09 42.15
C PRO A 218 -23.40 -22.89 41.95
N SER A 219 -24.47 -22.32 41.36
CA SER A 219 -25.63 -23.06 40.78
C SER A 219 -26.43 -22.18 39.76
N PRO A 220 -27.39 -22.70 38.95
CA PRO A 220 -27.21 -22.75 37.49
C PRO A 220 -28.37 -22.15 36.63
N ALA A 221 -28.06 -21.95 35.35
CA ALA A 221 -28.91 -22.07 34.16
C ALA A 221 -30.28 -21.33 34.08
N GLU A 222 -30.31 -20.26 33.27
CA GLU A 222 -31.47 -19.91 32.44
C GLU A 222 -31.01 -19.56 31.01
N ALA A 223 -31.64 -20.21 30.03
CA ALA A 223 -31.30 -20.18 28.62
C ALA A 223 -31.85 -18.92 27.92
N LYS A 224 -31.02 -18.29 27.07
CA LYS A 224 -31.44 -17.35 26.02
C LYS A 224 -30.68 -17.64 24.72
N PRO A 225 -31.32 -17.45 23.55
CA PRO A 225 -30.88 -18.03 22.28
C PRO A 225 -29.67 -17.29 21.71
N SER A 226 -28.70 -18.07 21.25
CA SER A 226 -27.49 -17.63 20.55
C SER A 226 -27.81 -17.10 19.15
N SER A 227 -27.81 -15.78 18.98
CA SER A 227 -27.54 -15.18 17.66
C SER A 227 -26.04 -15.19 17.44
N VAL A 228 -25.58 -15.99 16.48
CA VAL A 228 -24.18 -16.04 16.05
C VAL A 228 -23.86 -14.75 15.29
N HIS A 229 -23.56 -13.68 16.02
CA HIS A 229 -22.70 -12.64 15.50
C HIS A 229 -21.27 -13.06 15.82
N ASN A 230 -20.55 -13.50 14.80
CA ASN A 230 -19.09 -13.55 14.86
C ASN A 230 -18.60 -12.11 15.03
N THR A 231 -18.48 -11.65 16.27
CA THR A 231 -17.68 -10.48 16.59
C THR A 231 -16.23 -10.87 16.32
N LEU A 232 -15.73 -10.50 15.14
CA LEU A 232 -14.30 -10.43 14.89
C LEU A 232 -13.66 -9.52 15.97
N PRO A 233 -12.44 -9.82 16.42
CA PRO A 233 -11.78 -9.06 17.46
C PRO A 233 -11.64 -7.59 17.05
N ASN A 234 -11.94 -6.71 18.00
CA ASN A 234 -11.97 -5.26 17.90
C ASN A 234 -10.72 -4.73 17.16
N ASN A 235 -10.87 -4.40 15.87
CA ASN A 235 -9.75 -4.14 14.97
C ASN A 235 -9.34 -2.66 15.03
N ASP A 236 -8.80 -2.23 16.16
CA ASP A 236 -8.27 -0.87 16.36
C ASP A 236 -7.00 -0.57 15.53
N ASN A 237 -6.56 -1.54 14.69
CA ASN A 237 -5.40 -1.45 13.81
C ASN A 237 -5.75 -1.04 12.36
N TYR A 238 -7.02 -0.77 12.05
CA TYR A 238 -7.40 -0.30 10.71
C TYR A 238 -7.07 1.18 10.53
N ASN A 239 -6.24 1.45 9.53
CA ASN A 239 -5.87 2.79 9.07
C ASN A 239 -6.10 2.91 7.55
N LEU A 240 -5.86 4.10 7.00
CA LEU A 240 -6.10 4.39 5.58
C LEU A 240 -5.38 3.40 4.64
N VAL A 241 -4.16 3.00 4.98
CA VAL A 241 -3.36 2.06 4.20
C VAL A 241 -3.97 0.66 4.29
N SER A 242 -4.41 0.22 5.47
CA SER A 242 -5.11 -1.06 5.64
C SER A 242 -6.34 -1.17 4.73
N SER A 243 -7.18 -0.13 4.71
CA SER A 243 -8.41 -0.11 3.90
C SER A 243 -8.10 -0.16 2.40
N LEU A 244 -7.11 0.61 1.93
CA LEU A 244 -6.65 0.56 0.55
C LEU A 244 -6.07 -0.81 0.18
N LEU A 245 -5.21 -1.37 1.04
CA LEU A 245 -4.60 -2.69 0.85
C LEU A 245 -5.67 -3.79 0.71
N ASN A 246 -6.75 -3.73 1.48
CA ASN A 246 -7.84 -4.70 1.32
C ASN A 246 -8.55 -4.55 -0.02
N LEU A 247 -8.84 -3.32 -0.45
CA LEU A 247 -9.46 -3.07 -1.76
C LEU A 247 -8.58 -3.48 -2.95
N THR A 248 -7.24 -3.57 -2.78
CA THR A 248 -6.39 -4.17 -3.83
C THR A 248 -6.70 -5.65 -4.10
N LYS A 249 -7.42 -6.33 -3.18
CA LYS A 249 -7.86 -7.72 -3.31
C LYS A 249 -9.27 -7.86 -3.90
N SER A 250 -9.92 -6.75 -4.27
CA SER A 250 -11.25 -6.76 -4.90
C SER A 250 -11.25 -7.57 -6.20
N PRO A 251 -12.35 -8.28 -6.53
CA PRO A 251 -12.49 -8.93 -7.83
C PRO A 251 -12.67 -7.94 -8.99
N ASP A 252 -13.02 -6.67 -8.72
CA ASP A 252 -13.13 -5.63 -9.74
C ASP A 252 -11.76 -4.97 -9.98
N GLY A 253 -11.20 -5.21 -11.16
CA GLY A 253 -9.91 -4.63 -11.57
C GLY A 253 -9.87 -3.10 -11.52
N ARG A 254 -11.00 -2.39 -11.72
CA ARG A 254 -11.06 -0.92 -11.64
C ARG A 254 -10.85 -0.44 -10.21
N ILE A 255 -11.45 -1.13 -9.24
CA ILE A 255 -11.30 -0.84 -7.81
C ILE A 255 -9.85 -1.11 -7.39
N VAL A 256 -9.26 -2.22 -7.85
CA VAL A 256 -7.86 -2.55 -7.60
C VAL A 256 -6.93 -1.43 -8.11
N VAL A 257 -7.11 -0.97 -9.35
CA VAL A 257 -6.28 0.11 -9.92
C VAL A 257 -6.42 1.39 -9.10
N LYS A 258 -7.64 1.78 -8.73
CA LYS A 258 -7.89 2.97 -7.90
C LYS A 258 -7.28 2.86 -6.50
N ALA A 259 -7.33 1.67 -5.89
CA ALA A 259 -6.66 1.41 -4.61
C ALA A 259 -5.14 1.53 -4.74
N CYS A 260 -4.58 0.99 -5.83
CA CYS A 260 -3.15 1.12 -6.15
C CYS A 260 -2.72 2.57 -6.38
N GLU A 261 -3.51 3.37 -7.11
CA GLU A 261 -3.30 4.83 -7.27
C GLU A 261 -3.35 5.54 -5.90
N GLY A 262 -4.32 5.20 -5.04
CA GLY A 262 -4.41 5.73 -3.69
C GLY A 262 -3.16 5.45 -2.85
N LEU A 263 -2.65 4.23 -2.86
CA LEU A 263 -1.40 3.86 -2.19
C LEU A 263 -0.20 4.63 -2.74
N MET A 264 -0.16 4.86 -4.06
CA MET A 264 0.89 5.65 -4.70
C MET A 264 0.88 7.11 -4.24
N LEU A 265 -0.32 7.70 -4.06
CA LEU A 265 -0.42 9.05 -3.49
C LEU A 265 0.13 9.09 -2.06
N ILE A 266 -0.17 8.10 -1.22
CA ILE A 266 0.28 8.06 0.17
C ILE A 266 1.80 7.81 0.27
N VAL A 267 2.37 6.93 -0.54
CA VAL A 267 3.82 6.66 -0.49
C VAL A 267 4.65 7.85 -0.99
N SER A 268 4.05 8.68 -1.85
CA SER A 268 4.66 9.91 -2.40
C SER A 268 4.66 11.11 -1.45
N LEU A 269 4.11 10.96 -0.24
CA LEU A 269 4.06 12.04 0.74
C LEU A 269 5.47 12.42 1.23
N PRO A 270 5.79 13.72 1.32
CA PRO A 270 7.13 14.17 1.70
C PRO A 270 7.48 13.94 3.17
N GLU A 271 6.51 13.62 4.03
CA GLU A 271 6.68 13.48 5.48
C GLU A 271 7.47 12.22 5.85
N PRO A 272 8.59 12.35 6.56
CA PRO A 272 9.33 11.20 7.06
C PRO A 272 8.51 10.31 8.01
N ALA A 273 7.58 10.92 8.76
CA ALA A 273 6.66 10.20 9.64
C ALA A 273 5.69 9.30 8.85
N ALA A 274 5.24 9.75 7.67
CA ALA A 274 4.41 8.96 6.77
C ALA A 274 5.20 7.74 6.26
N ALA A 275 6.43 7.96 5.80
CA ALA A 275 7.32 6.92 5.34
C ALA A 275 7.58 5.85 6.42
N LYS A 276 7.89 6.28 7.65
CA LYS A 276 8.08 5.39 8.80
C LYS A 276 6.81 4.61 9.13
N CYS A 277 5.66 5.28 9.10
CA CYS A 277 4.39 4.63 9.39
C CYS A 277 4.05 3.57 8.33
N LEU A 278 4.26 3.87 7.05
CA LEU A 278 4.06 2.94 5.94
C LEU A 278 4.91 1.67 6.11
N THR A 279 6.17 1.80 6.51
CA THR A 279 7.09 0.67 6.60
C THR A 279 6.97 -0.13 7.91
N GLU A 280 6.68 0.52 9.04
CA GLU A 280 6.70 -0.13 10.36
C GLU A 280 5.32 -0.47 10.94
N ASN A 281 4.25 0.15 10.43
CA ASN A 281 2.90 0.04 11.00
C ASN A 281 1.87 -0.52 10.01
N THR A 282 2.30 -0.87 8.79
CA THR A 282 1.41 -1.44 7.77
C THR A 282 2.01 -2.70 7.17
N GLU A 283 1.16 -3.51 6.56
CA GLU A 283 1.56 -4.75 5.87
C GLU A 283 1.89 -4.50 4.39
N LEU A 284 2.19 -3.25 3.99
CA LEU A 284 2.41 -2.89 2.58
C LEU A 284 3.54 -3.71 1.96
N SER A 285 4.71 -3.78 2.60
CA SER A 285 5.86 -4.55 2.10
C SER A 285 5.55 -6.05 1.98
N GLN A 286 4.83 -6.59 2.96
CA GLN A 286 4.44 -7.99 2.97
C GLN A 286 3.46 -8.30 1.84
N LEU A 287 2.40 -7.50 1.69
CA LEU A 287 1.40 -7.71 0.66
C LEU A 287 1.98 -7.57 -0.75
N LEU A 288 2.83 -6.57 -0.99
CA LEU A 288 3.48 -6.37 -2.29
C LEU A 288 4.30 -7.61 -2.69
N THR A 289 5.13 -8.10 -1.78
CA THR A 289 6.03 -9.22 -2.01
C THR A 289 5.31 -10.57 -2.08
N ASP A 290 4.31 -10.79 -1.23
CA ASP A 290 3.49 -12.01 -1.23
C ASP A 290 2.71 -12.13 -2.54
N ARG A 291 2.14 -11.01 -3.01
CA ARG A 291 1.40 -10.99 -4.29
C ARG A 291 2.32 -11.11 -5.50
N LEU A 292 3.51 -10.51 -5.47
CA LEU A 292 4.53 -10.71 -6.50
C LEU A 292 4.93 -12.19 -6.59
N GLY A 293 5.20 -12.82 -5.45
CA GLY A 293 5.47 -14.25 -5.37
C GLY A 293 4.27 -15.12 -5.79
N GLN A 294 3.03 -14.71 -5.50
CA GLN A 294 1.83 -15.41 -5.95
C GLN A 294 1.72 -15.40 -7.48
N PHE A 295 1.90 -14.24 -8.12
CA PHE A 295 1.86 -14.14 -9.58
C PHE A 295 3.01 -14.91 -10.24
N TYR A 296 4.21 -14.88 -9.65
CA TYR A 296 5.33 -15.68 -10.14
C TYR A 296 5.06 -17.19 -10.06
N ARG A 297 4.52 -17.68 -8.94
CA ARG A 297 4.16 -19.11 -8.80
C ARG A 297 3.00 -19.54 -9.70
N ALA A 298 2.22 -18.59 -10.21
CA ALA A 298 1.16 -18.86 -11.18
C ALA A 298 1.68 -19.01 -12.62
N LEU A 299 2.97 -18.71 -12.87
CA LEU A 299 3.60 -18.95 -14.17
C LEU A 299 3.73 -20.46 -14.44
N PRO A 300 3.64 -20.90 -15.71
CA PRO A 300 4.00 -22.26 -16.09
C PRO A 300 5.45 -22.59 -15.69
N GLN A 301 5.71 -23.86 -15.36
CA GLN A 301 7.06 -24.33 -15.01
C GLN A 301 8.07 -24.26 -16.16
N SER A 302 7.57 -24.19 -17.39
CA SER A 302 8.37 -24.05 -18.61
C SER A 302 7.64 -23.08 -19.52
N MET A 303 8.37 -22.09 -20.00
CA MET A 303 7.91 -21.14 -21.00
C MET A 303 9.02 -20.97 -22.03
N ASP A 304 8.66 -20.75 -23.30
CA ASP A 304 9.64 -20.42 -24.32
C ASP A 304 10.28 -19.06 -23.97
N PRO A 305 11.63 -18.96 -23.90
CA PRO A 305 12.31 -17.69 -23.69
C PRO A 305 11.90 -16.59 -24.68
N LEU A 306 11.61 -16.95 -25.93
CA LEU A 306 11.17 -16.00 -26.95
C LEU A 306 9.77 -15.45 -26.63
N ASP A 307 8.87 -16.29 -26.13
CA ASP A 307 7.53 -15.86 -25.69
C ASP A 307 7.61 -14.87 -24.53
N ILE A 308 8.57 -15.06 -23.61
CA ILE A 308 8.82 -14.13 -22.50
C ILE A 308 9.37 -12.79 -23.00
N GLU A 309 10.31 -12.82 -23.94
CA GLU A 309 10.96 -11.61 -24.47
C GLU A 309 10.02 -10.76 -25.33
N THR A 310 9.16 -11.41 -26.12
CA THR A 310 8.29 -10.77 -27.12
C THR A 310 7.03 -10.13 -26.53
N VAL A 311 6.69 -10.39 -25.27
CA VAL A 311 5.60 -9.66 -24.60
C VAL A 311 5.92 -8.16 -24.65
N GLU A 312 5.00 -7.39 -25.22
CA GLU A 312 5.10 -5.93 -25.30
C GLU A 312 5.30 -5.29 -23.92
N SER A 313 5.68 -4.02 -23.87
CA SER A 313 5.85 -3.31 -22.59
C SER A 313 4.54 -3.35 -21.80
N VAL A 314 4.56 -4.02 -20.64
CA VAL A 314 3.41 -4.15 -19.75
C VAL A 314 3.49 -3.01 -18.74
N ASN A 315 2.46 -2.16 -18.75
CA ASN A 315 2.32 -1.07 -17.79
C ASN A 315 1.19 -1.41 -16.82
N TRP A 316 1.41 -1.19 -15.53
CA TRP A 316 0.39 -1.45 -14.52
C TRP A 316 -0.88 -0.60 -14.78
N GLY A 317 -2.05 -1.18 -14.51
CA GLY A 317 -3.33 -0.47 -14.58
C GLY A 317 -3.90 -0.19 -15.98
N LEU A 318 -3.17 -0.55 -17.05
CA LEU A 318 -3.61 -0.40 -18.45
C LEU A 318 -3.93 -1.73 -19.14
N ASP A 319 -3.94 -2.85 -18.40
CA ASP A 319 -4.19 -4.17 -18.99
C ASP A 319 -5.63 -4.28 -19.54
N VAL A 320 -5.80 -4.09 -20.85
CA VAL A 320 -7.01 -4.47 -21.57
C VAL A 320 -6.88 -5.96 -21.92
N TYR A 321 -7.38 -6.82 -21.04
CA TYR A 321 -7.33 -8.27 -21.27
C TYR A 321 -8.21 -8.67 -22.45
N ASN A 322 -7.60 -9.12 -23.55
CA ASN A 322 -8.34 -9.77 -24.64
C ASN A 322 -8.25 -11.30 -24.50
N LEU A 323 -9.22 -11.87 -23.77
CA LEU A 323 -9.28 -13.29 -23.40
C LEU A 323 -9.06 -14.26 -24.57
N LYS A 324 -9.50 -13.90 -25.78
CA LYS A 324 -9.39 -14.77 -26.97
C LYS A 324 -8.04 -14.66 -27.67
N GLU A 325 -7.46 -13.46 -27.72
CA GLU A 325 -6.16 -13.24 -28.36
C GLU A 325 -5.00 -13.67 -27.46
N ASP A 326 -5.12 -13.48 -26.15
CA ASP A 326 -4.06 -13.85 -25.20
C ASP A 326 -3.91 -15.36 -25.05
N ALA A 327 -5.03 -16.09 -25.07
CA ALA A 327 -5.03 -17.56 -25.02
C ALA A 327 -4.54 -18.19 -26.33
N ALA A 328 -4.66 -17.48 -27.45
CA ALA A 328 -4.24 -17.95 -28.76
C ALA A 328 -2.74 -17.71 -29.04
N ALA A 329 -2.08 -16.79 -28.32
CA ALA A 329 -0.69 -16.46 -28.51
C ALA A 329 0.26 -17.56 -27.98
N PHE A 330 0.27 -17.79 -26.66
CA PHE A 330 1.03 -18.89 -26.04
C PHE A 330 0.51 -19.23 -24.64
N ALA A 331 0.80 -20.45 -24.18
CA ALA A 331 0.37 -20.92 -22.87
C ALA A 331 1.04 -20.13 -21.74
N GLY A 332 0.24 -19.53 -20.86
CA GLY A 332 0.75 -18.75 -19.72
C GLY A 332 0.95 -17.25 -19.98
N LYS A 333 0.69 -16.74 -21.19
CA LYS A 333 0.80 -15.29 -21.50
C LYS A 333 0.08 -14.39 -20.49
N ARG A 334 -1.13 -14.76 -20.09
CA ARG A 334 -1.90 -13.99 -19.09
C ARG A 334 -1.23 -13.97 -17.73
N ALA A 335 -0.73 -15.11 -17.26
CA ALA A 335 -0.02 -15.19 -15.97
C ALA A 335 1.26 -14.33 -16.01
N LEU A 336 1.97 -14.35 -17.14
CA LEU A 336 3.12 -13.50 -17.38
C LEU A 336 2.76 -12.01 -17.39
N ILE A 337 1.71 -11.59 -18.10
CA ILE A 337 1.23 -10.20 -18.06
C ILE A 337 0.86 -9.79 -16.64
N SER A 338 0.12 -10.61 -15.89
CA SER A 338 -0.22 -10.30 -14.50
C SER A 338 1.02 -10.16 -13.60
N PHE A 339 2.01 -11.03 -13.77
CA PHE A 339 3.29 -10.92 -13.06
C PHE A 339 4.04 -9.64 -13.41
N LEU A 340 4.22 -9.34 -14.71
CA LEU A 340 4.94 -8.16 -15.17
C LEU A 340 4.21 -6.85 -14.83
N SER A 341 2.87 -6.85 -14.87
CA SER A 341 2.03 -5.71 -14.48
C SER A 341 2.16 -5.42 -12.99
N TRP A 342 2.18 -6.46 -12.15
CA TRP A 342 2.41 -6.29 -10.71
C TRP A 342 3.85 -5.88 -10.38
N LEU A 343 4.84 -6.42 -11.11
CA LEU A 343 6.24 -6.00 -11.00
C LEU A 343 6.39 -4.52 -11.37
N ASP A 344 5.75 -4.07 -12.46
CA ASP A 344 5.73 -2.65 -12.84
C ASP A 344 5.14 -1.79 -11.74
N TYR A 345 4.00 -2.21 -11.17
CA TYR A 345 3.39 -1.50 -10.05
C TYR A 345 4.35 -1.40 -8.85
N CYS A 346 5.03 -2.49 -8.48
CA CYS A 346 6.03 -2.45 -7.41
C CYS A 346 7.17 -1.48 -7.74
N ASP A 347 7.69 -1.49 -8.96
CA ASP A 347 8.76 -0.60 -9.40
C ASP A 347 8.31 0.88 -9.37
N GLN A 348 7.14 1.20 -9.93
CA GLN A 348 6.61 2.57 -9.91
C GLN A 348 6.28 3.04 -8.49
N LEU A 349 5.72 2.17 -7.65
CA LEU A 349 5.45 2.50 -6.25
C LEU A 349 6.74 2.81 -5.48
N ILE A 350 7.81 2.02 -5.66
CA ILE A 350 9.12 2.25 -5.04
C ILE A 350 9.77 3.53 -5.59
N LYS A 351 9.61 3.82 -6.89
CA LYS A 351 10.13 5.01 -7.54
C LYS A 351 9.52 6.30 -6.98
N GLU A 352 8.21 6.32 -6.78
CA GLU A 352 7.47 7.48 -6.27
C GLU A 352 7.53 7.60 -4.75
N ALA A 353 8.04 6.57 -4.05
CA ALA A 353 8.10 6.55 -2.59
C ALA A 353 9.13 7.53 -2.01
N HIS A 354 8.85 8.04 -0.81
CA HIS A 354 9.87 8.69 0.01
C HIS A 354 11.11 7.79 0.16
N LYS A 355 12.33 8.35 0.04
CA LYS A 355 13.60 7.59 -0.06
C LYS A 355 13.77 6.50 1.00
N SER A 356 13.40 6.78 2.25
CA SER A 356 13.48 5.79 3.34
C SER A 356 12.48 4.64 3.17
N ALA A 357 11.26 4.92 2.70
CA ALA A 357 10.27 3.89 2.41
C ALA A 357 10.68 3.09 1.16
N ALA A 358 11.17 3.76 0.12
CA ALA A 358 11.68 3.12 -1.09
C ALA A 358 12.75 2.08 -0.78
N ALA A 359 13.73 2.42 0.07
CA ALA A 359 14.79 1.49 0.48
C ALA A 359 14.24 0.26 1.23
N VAL A 360 13.29 0.44 2.15
CA VAL A 360 12.68 -0.69 2.89
C VAL A 360 11.85 -1.58 1.96
N LEU A 361 11.05 -0.98 1.07
CA LEU A 361 10.23 -1.71 0.12
C LEU A 361 11.10 -2.50 -0.87
N ALA A 362 12.15 -1.89 -1.42
CA ALA A 362 13.09 -2.55 -2.32
C ALA A 362 13.83 -3.71 -1.64
N ARG A 363 14.31 -3.52 -0.41
CA ARG A 363 14.94 -4.59 0.37
C ARG A 363 13.97 -5.75 0.64
N ALA A 364 12.72 -5.45 0.95
CA ALA A 364 11.70 -6.49 1.13
C ALA A 364 11.49 -7.31 -0.15
N VAL A 365 11.51 -6.67 -1.33
CA VAL A 365 11.46 -7.38 -2.63
C VAL A 365 12.70 -8.28 -2.79
N ARG A 366 13.89 -7.80 -2.44
CA ARG A 366 15.10 -8.63 -2.47
C ARG A 366 14.96 -9.89 -1.62
N GLU A 367 14.65 -9.71 -0.34
CA GLU A 367 14.64 -10.81 0.63
C GLU A 367 13.51 -11.81 0.35
N ARG A 368 12.29 -11.31 0.12
CA ARG A 368 11.08 -12.15 0.07
C ARG A 368 10.73 -12.64 -1.33
N PHE A 369 11.22 -11.99 -2.37
CA PHE A 369 11.00 -12.42 -3.76
C PHE A 369 12.28 -12.91 -4.43
N PHE A 370 13.32 -12.06 -4.57
CA PHE A 370 14.52 -12.49 -5.31
C PHE A 370 15.24 -13.65 -4.63
N VAL A 371 15.57 -13.52 -3.34
CA VAL A 371 16.27 -14.58 -2.58
C VAL A 371 15.33 -15.75 -2.30
N ALA A 372 14.16 -15.51 -1.71
CA ALA A 372 13.30 -16.62 -1.25
C ALA A 372 12.55 -17.37 -2.36
N VAL A 373 12.31 -16.76 -3.53
CA VAL A 373 11.50 -17.37 -4.61
C VAL A 373 12.32 -17.59 -5.87
N MET A 374 13.09 -16.59 -6.31
CA MET A 374 13.74 -16.62 -7.61
C MET A 374 15.10 -17.33 -7.60
N GLU A 375 15.91 -17.14 -6.56
CA GLU A 375 17.24 -17.77 -6.43
C GLU A 375 17.20 -19.29 -6.55
N PRO A 376 16.27 -20.03 -5.88
CA PRO A 376 16.19 -21.48 -6.06
C PRO A 376 15.89 -21.90 -7.50
N GLN A 377 15.16 -21.07 -8.26
CA GLN A 377 14.87 -21.32 -9.67
C GLN A 377 16.09 -21.04 -10.56
N LEU A 378 16.92 -20.05 -10.23
CA LEU A 378 18.16 -19.76 -10.96
C LEU A 378 19.27 -20.77 -10.66
N MET A 379 19.26 -21.37 -9.47
CA MET A 379 20.26 -22.35 -9.02
C MET A 379 19.96 -23.80 -9.45
N GLN A 380 18.83 -24.04 -10.12
CA GLN A 380 18.43 -25.37 -10.56
C GLN A 380 19.31 -25.91 -11.70
N THR A 381 19.24 -27.23 -11.94
CA THR A 381 20.08 -27.92 -12.94
C THR A 381 19.33 -28.35 -14.20
N SER A 382 18.01 -28.12 -14.27
CA SER A 382 17.22 -28.42 -15.46
C SER A 382 17.48 -27.37 -16.53
N GLU A 383 17.88 -27.79 -17.73
CA GLU A 383 18.15 -26.88 -18.85
C GLU A 383 16.95 -25.97 -19.18
N VAL A 384 15.75 -26.57 -19.31
CA VAL A 384 14.50 -25.83 -19.55
C VAL A 384 14.20 -24.84 -18.42
N GLY A 385 14.47 -25.25 -17.19
CA GLY A 385 14.31 -24.41 -16.02
C GLY A 385 15.29 -23.23 -16.00
N ILE A 386 16.58 -23.49 -16.28
CA ILE A 386 17.62 -22.46 -16.39
C ILE A 386 17.21 -21.43 -17.45
N LEU A 387 16.84 -21.89 -18.65
CA LEU A 387 16.40 -21.00 -19.74
C LEU A 387 15.20 -20.14 -19.33
N THR A 388 14.16 -20.75 -18.77
CA THR A 388 12.94 -20.03 -18.34
C THR A 388 13.25 -19.00 -17.25
N SER A 389 14.00 -19.40 -16.21
CA SER A 389 14.33 -18.53 -15.07
C SER A 389 15.26 -17.38 -15.45
N THR A 390 16.26 -17.63 -16.29
CA THR A 390 17.17 -16.59 -16.81
C THR A 390 16.44 -15.65 -17.77
N ALA A 391 15.51 -16.14 -18.62
CA ALA A 391 14.68 -15.29 -19.47
C ALA A 391 13.75 -14.37 -18.66
N LEU A 392 13.14 -14.89 -17.59
CA LEU A 392 12.35 -14.08 -16.65
C LEU A 392 13.24 -13.03 -15.95
N LEU A 393 14.46 -13.39 -15.55
CA LEU A 393 15.42 -12.45 -14.95
C LEU A 393 15.82 -11.33 -15.92
N ASN A 394 16.13 -11.68 -17.16
CA ASN A 394 16.36 -10.72 -18.24
C ASN A 394 15.20 -9.74 -18.36
N ARG A 395 13.96 -10.25 -18.35
CA ARG A 395 12.77 -9.41 -18.43
C ARG A 395 12.62 -8.48 -17.22
N ILE A 396 12.82 -8.99 -16.01
CA ILE A 396 12.76 -8.21 -14.77
C ILE A 396 13.78 -7.06 -14.81
N ILE A 397 15.05 -7.36 -15.11
CA ILE A 397 16.11 -6.34 -15.12
C ILE A 397 15.79 -5.25 -16.14
N ARG A 398 15.36 -5.61 -17.36
CA ARG A 398 14.97 -4.62 -18.36
C ARG A 398 13.88 -3.68 -17.84
N GLN A 399 12.89 -4.23 -17.14
CA GLN A 399 11.72 -3.49 -16.66
C GLN A 399 11.97 -2.64 -15.41
N VAL A 400 12.86 -3.04 -14.51
CA VAL A 400 13.14 -2.27 -13.28
C VAL A 400 13.78 -0.91 -13.63
N THR A 401 13.12 0.17 -13.22
CA THR A 401 13.56 1.56 -13.45
C THR A 401 13.80 2.35 -12.17
N SER A 402 13.25 1.93 -11.03
CA SER A 402 13.46 2.62 -9.76
C SER A 402 14.88 2.40 -9.24
N GLU A 403 15.52 3.46 -8.76
CA GLU A 403 16.91 3.42 -8.30
C GLU A 403 17.11 2.43 -7.15
N ALA A 404 16.20 2.46 -6.17
CA ALA A 404 16.26 1.58 -5.00
C ALA A 404 16.07 0.10 -5.37
N LEU A 405 15.09 -0.24 -6.21
CA LEU A 405 14.89 -1.63 -6.62
C LEU A 405 16.00 -2.12 -7.54
N LEU A 406 16.51 -1.25 -8.42
CA LEU A 406 17.66 -1.57 -9.28
C LEU A 406 18.88 -1.91 -8.43
N GLN A 407 19.19 -1.09 -7.42
CA GLN A 407 20.30 -1.34 -6.50
C GLN A 407 20.14 -2.69 -5.78
N GLU A 408 18.97 -2.98 -5.23
CA GLU A 408 18.70 -4.25 -4.54
C GLU A 408 18.70 -5.46 -5.48
N THR A 409 18.27 -5.29 -6.75
CA THR A 409 18.38 -6.31 -7.80
C THR A 409 19.85 -6.59 -8.14
N ILE A 410 20.68 -5.56 -8.19
CA ILE A 410 22.11 -5.70 -8.45
C ILE A 410 22.83 -6.36 -7.28
N TYR A 411 22.48 -6.01 -6.04
CA TYR A 411 23.02 -6.67 -4.85
C TYR A 411 22.63 -8.14 -4.78
N PHE A 412 21.40 -8.48 -5.19
CA PHE A 412 20.98 -9.86 -5.34
C PHE A 412 21.83 -10.66 -6.35
N LEU A 413 22.24 -10.04 -7.47
CA LEU A 413 22.96 -10.76 -8.53
C LEU A 413 24.47 -10.78 -8.33
N LEU A 414 25.04 -9.67 -7.86
CA LEU A 414 26.49 -9.46 -7.85
C LEU A 414 27.10 -9.40 -6.44
N GLY A 415 26.26 -9.36 -5.39
CA GLY A 415 26.67 -9.15 -4.01
C GLY A 415 26.80 -7.67 -3.64
N GLU A 416 26.88 -7.37 -2.34
CA GLU A 416 27.05 -6.00 -1.80
C GLU A 416 28.52 -5.57 -1.73
N GLU A 417 29.44 -6.53 -1.71
CA GLU A 417 30.86 -6.25 -1.53
C GLU A 417 31.52 -5.64 -2.78
N THR A 418 32.49 -4.77 -2.58
CA THR A 418 33.24 -4.08 -3.65
C THR A 418 34.75 -4.27 -3.57
N GLY A 419 35.25 -4.95 -2.54
CA GLY A 419 36.67 -5.30 -2.41
C GLY A 419 37.12 -6.27 -3.50
N PRO A 420 38.41 -6.63 -3.59
CA PRO A 420 38.93 -7.48 -4.66
C PRO A 420 38.34 -8.91 -4.66
N GLU A 421 38.41 -9.59 -5.80
CA GLU A 421 37.96 -10.99 -5.92
C GLU A 421 38.95 -11.91 -5.21
N THR A 422 38.49 -12.59 -4.16
CA THR A 422 39.28 -13.58 -3.43
C THR A 422 38.62 -14.95 -3.55
N LEU A 423 39.40 -16.03 -3.37
CA LEU A 423 38.86 -17.40 -3.39
C LEU A 423 37.73 -17.61 -2.35
N ALA A 424 37.77 -16.88 -1.23
CA ALA A 424 36.70 -16.88 -0.23
C ALA A 424 35.43 -16.15 -0.73
N GLY A 425 35.59 -15.10 -1.54
CA GLY A 425 34.49 -14.38 -2.20
C GLY A 425 33.67 -15.29 -3.14
N ILE A 426 34.28 -16.35 -3.67
CA ILE A 426 33.59 -17.35 -4.48
C ILE A 426 32.46 -18.05 -3.70
N THR A 427 32.74 -18.38 -2.45
CA THR A 427 31.75 -19.03 -1.57
C THR A 427 30.72 -18.07 -1.00
N GLN A 428 30.98 -16.77 -0.99
CA GLN A 428 30.10 -15.77 -0.39
C GLN A 428 28.90 -15.42 -1.27
N HIS A 429 29.02 -15.55 -2.59
CA HIS A 429 27.94 -15.19 -3.51
C HIS A 429 27.73 -16.24 -4.63
N PRO A 430 27.20 -17.44 -4.30
CA PRO A 430 27.14 -18.58 -5.20
C PRO A 430 26.34 -18.33 -6.48
N LEU A 431 25.29 -17.51 -6.42
CA LEU A 431 24.48 -17.15 -7.60
C LEU A 431 25.32 -16.45 -8.67
N ARG A 432 26.21 -15.53 -8.28
CA ARG A 432 27.05 -14.78 -9.22
C ARG A 432 27.95 -15.74 -10.00
N HIS A 433 28.59 -16.66 -9.29
CA HIS A 433 29.49 -17.66 -9.87
C HIS A 433 28.75 -18.62 -10.78
N ARG A 434 27.57 -19.10 -10.37
CA ARG A 434 26.73 -19.94 -11.23
C ARG A 434 26.34 -19.23 -12.53
N LEU A 435 25.95 -17.96 -12.46
CA LEU A 435 25.63 -17.18 -13.67
C LEU A 435 26.87 -16.98 -14.58
N ILE A 436 28.06 -16.83 -14.00
CA ILE A 436 29.30 -16.75 -14.78
C ILE A 436 29.63 -18.10 -15.43
N GLU A 437 29.50 -19.22 -14.71
CA GLU A 437 29.67 -20.58 -15.26
C GLU A 437 28.70 -20.85 -16.41
N HIS A 438 27.46 -20.36 -16.30
CA HIS A 438 26.45 -20.52 -17.35
C HIS A 438 26.82 -19.80 -18.66
N CYS A 439 27.73 -18.83 -18.66
CA CYS A 439 28.23 -18.20 -19.89
C CYS A 439 29.08 -19.14 -20.75
N ASP A 440 29.65 -20.20 -20.16
CA ASP A 440 30.44 -21.24 -20.83
C ASP A 440 29.76 -22.62 -20.67
N HIS A 441 28.43 -22.63 -20.74
CA HIS A 441 27.65 -23.84 -20.63
C HIS A 441 27.69 -24.63 -21.96
N LEU A 442 27.58 -25.96 -21.88
CA LEU A 442 27.56 -26.86 -23.05
C LEU A 442 26.37 -26.59 -24.01
N SER A 443 25.30 -25.98 -23.48
CA SER A 443 24.14 -25.54 -24.25
C SER A 443 24.32 -24.09 -24.66
N ASP A 444 24.47 -23.86 -25.97
CA ASP A 444 24.62 -22.53 -26.55
C ASP A 444 23.47 -21.60 -26.17
N GLU A 445 22.24 -22.14 -26.04
CA GLU A 445 21.06 -21.35 -25.65
C GLU A 445 21.21 -20.78 -24.23
N ILE A 446 21.69 -21.57 -23.28
CA ILE A 446 21.95 -21.13 -21.89
C ILE A 446 23.04 -20.07 -21.89
N SER A 447 24.13 -20.31 -22.62
CA SER A 447 25.27 -19.39 -22.72
C SER A 447 24.83 -18.04 -23.30
N ILE A 448 24.12 -18.04 -24.43
CA ILE A 448 23.63 -16.81 -25.07
C ILE A 448 22.62 -16.09 -24.15
N MET A 449 21.69 -16.80 -23.52
CA MET A 449 20.67 -16.20 -22.65
C MET A 449 21.31 -15.54 -21.42
N THR A 450 22.36 -16.15 -20.87
CA THR A 450 23.10 -15.62 -19.72
C THR A 450 24.04 -14.48 -20.12
N LEU A 451 24.64 -14.52 -21.31
CA LEU A 451 25.39 -13.37 -21.84
C LEU A 451 24.49 -12.14 -22.06
N ARG A 452 23.27 -12.34 -22.57
CA ARG A 452 22.26 -11.26 -22.67
C ARG A 452 21.93 -10.65 -21.31
N LEU A 453 21.91 -11.46 -20.24
CA LEU A 453 21.71 -10.97 -18.88
C LEU A 453 22.78 -9.97 -18.47
N PHE A 454 24.05 -10.29 -18.69
CA PHE A 454 25.14 -9.36 -18.41
C PHE A 454 25.12 -8.14 -19.34
N GLU A 455 24.73 -8.31 -20.60
CA GLU A 455 24.51 -7.18 -21.52
C GLU A 455 23.45 -6.20 -20.97
N HIS A 456 22.28 -6.71 -20.54
CA HIS A 456 21.24 -5.89 -19.95
C HIS A 456 21.68 -5.20 -18.65
N LEU A 457 22.48 -5.88 -17.83
CA LEU A 457 23.07 -5.27 -16.63
C LEU A 457 24.00 -4.11 -17.00
N LEU A 458 24.91 -4.30 -17.97
CA LEU A 458 25.84 -3.25 -18.40
C LEU A 458 25.16 -2.02 -19.00
N GLN A 459 23.94 -2.17 -19.52
CA GLN A 459 23.11 -1.05 -20.00
C GLN A 459 22.46 -0.23 -18.87
N LYS A 460 22.47 -0.72 -17.62
CA LYS A 460 21.87 0.00 -16.47
C LYS A 460 22.84 1.04 -15.90
N PRO A 461 22.35 2.22 -15.48
CA PRO A 461 23.18 3.30 -14.97
C PRO A 461 23.59 3.07 -13.50
N CYS A 462 24.33 2.00 -13.21
CA CYS A 462 24.80 1.68 -11.86
C CYS A 462 26.29 1.34 -11.81
N GLN A 463 27.06 2.12 -11.06
CA GLN A 463 28.51 1.93 -10.90
C GLN A 463 28.86 0.56 -10.30
N HIS A 464 28.01 0.01 -9.43
CA HIS A 464 28.24 -1.26 -8.76
C HIS A 464 28.37 -2.44 -9.74
N ILE A 465 27.72 -2.34 -10.90
CA ILE A 465 27.80 -3.33 -11.98
C ILE A 465 29.21 -3.39 -12.55
N LEU A 466 29.76 -2.23 -12.95
CA LEU A 466 31.12 -2.16 -13.47
C LEU A 466 32.16 -2.55 -12.40
N GLN A 467 31.93 -2.16 -11.14
CA GLN A 467 32.83 -2.54 -10.05
C GLN A 467 32.89 -4.07 -9.90
N ASN A 468 31.73 -4.74 -9.81
CA ASN A 468 31.70 -6.17 -9.52
C ASN A 468 31.90 -7.09 -10.72
N LEU A 469 31.61 -6.65 -11.95
CA LEU A 469 31.85 -7.44 -13.15
C LEU A 469 33.24 -7.24 -13.75
N VAL A 470 33.85 -6.06 -13.55
CA VAL A 470 35.10 -5.69 -14.24
C VAL A 470 36.20 -5.30 -13.25
N LEU A 471 36.01 -4.23 -12.48
CA LEU A 471 37.11 -3.60 -11.74
C LEU A 471 37.65 -4.50 -10.61
N ARG A 472 36.76 -5.19 -9.89
CA ARG A 472 37.10 -6.14 -8.82
C ARG A 472 38.05 -7.26 -9.27
N CYS A 473 37.97 -7.67 -10.53
CA CYS A 473 38.85 -8.69 -11.13
C CYS A 473 40.19 -8.10 -11.61
N LEU A 474 40.29 -6.78 -11.78
CA LEU A 474 41.48 -6.11 -12.29
C LEU A 474 42.40 -5.59 -11.18
N GLU A 475 41.86 -5.26 -10.01
CA GLU A 475 42.59 -4.59 -8.92
C GLU A 475 43.81 -5.39 -8.41
N GLU A 476 43.71 -6.71 -8.27
CA GLU A 476 44.81 -7.56 -7.79
C GLU A 476 45.74 -8.07 -8.91
N ARG A 477 45.42 -7.79 -10.18
CA ARG A 477 46.15 -8.32 -11.35
C ARG A 477 46.23 -9.85 -11.43
N ASN A 478 45.34 -10.57 -10.76
CA ASN A 478 45.30 -12.05 -10.75
C ASN A 478 45.16 -12.66 -12.16
N TYR A 479 44.63 -11.90 -13.14
CA TYR A 479 44.63 -12.26 -14.56
C TYR A 479 46.04 -12.42 -15.18
N SER A 480 47.08 -11.89 -14.53
CA SER A 480 48.49 -12.04 -14.94
C SER A 480 49.14 -13.27 -14.31
N GLU A 481 48.68 -13.71 -13.14
CA GLU A 481 49.22 -14.87 -12.41
C GLU A 481 48.67 -16.20 -12.95
N ASN A 482 47.38 -16.27 -13.30
CA ASN A 482 46.80 -17.47 -13.94
C ASN A 482 47.52 -17.83 -15.25
N LYS A 483 48.00 -16.83 -15.99
CA LYS A 483 48.78 -17.06 -17.21
C LYS A 483 50.12 -17.75 -16.94
N GLN A 484 50.76 -17.47 -15.79
CA GLN A 484 51.99 -18.13 -15.39
C GLN A 484 51.75 -19.54 -14.85
N GLN A 485 50.61 -19.77 -14.21
CA GLN A 485 50.19 -21.08 -13.70
C GLN A 485 49.83 -22.03 -14.85
N GLU A 486 49.01 -21.59 -15.82
CA GLU A 486 48.68 -22.35 -17.04
C GLU A 486 49.92 -22.63 -17.89
N GLU A 487 50.81 -21.65 -18.10
CA GLU A 487 52.09 -21.86 -18.80
C GLU A 487 53.03 -22.82 -18.06
N ARG A 488 52.90 -22.95 -16.73
CA ARG A 488 53.69 -23.86 -15.90
C ARG A 488 53.12 -25.27 -15.91
N GLU A 489 51.79 -25.41 -15.85
CA GLU A 489 51.08 -26.69 -15.98
C GLU A 489 51.21 -27.27 -17.40
N GLU A 490 51.16 -26.44 -18.45
CA GLU A 490 51.46 -26.85 -19.83
C GLU A 490 52.92 -27.30 -19.98
N ARG A 491 53.88 -26.62 -19.34
CA ARG A 491 55.28 -27.05 -19.33
C ARG A 491 55.48 -28.37 -18.58
N GLU A 492 54.82 -28.55 -17.43
CA GLU A 492 54.87 -29.80 -16.66
C GLU A 492 54.18 -30.95 -17.40
N HIS A 493 53.09 -30.69 -18.14
CA HIS A 493 52.46 -31.69 -19.01
C HIS A 493 53.32 -32.06 -20.22
N MET A 494 54.08 -31.11 -20.79
CA MET A 494 55.04 -31.41 -21.84
C MET A 494 56.30 -32.15 -21.33
N GLU A 495 56.76 -31.85 -20.10
CA GLU A 495 57.89 -32.55 -19.47
C GLU A 495 57.54 -33.99 -19.08
N ASN A 496 56.30 -34.24 -18.63
CA ASN A 496 55.81 -35.57 -18.26
C ASN A 496 55.32 -36.40 -19.45
N GLY A 497 55.30 -35.83 -20.67
CA GLY A 497 54.75 -36.44 -21.89
C GLY A 497 55.77 -37.10 -22.83
N GLN A 498 57.06 -37.19 -22.47
CA GLN A 498 58.02 -37.91 -23.32
C GLN A 498 57.93 -39.43 -23.13
N PRO A 499 57.85 -40.23 -24.23
CA PRO A 499 57.64 -41.67 -24.15
C PRO A 499 58.88 -42.37 -23.60
N HIS A 500 58.69 -43.16 -22.55
CA HIS A 500 59.56 -44.29 -22.24
C HIS A 500 59.36 -45.32 -23.36
N ASP A 501 60.26 -45.34 -24.34
CA ASP A 501 60.93 -46.57 -24.82
C ASP A 501 61.79 -46.33 -26.08
N ALA A 502 63.09 -46.48 -25.88
CA ALA A 502 64.01 -47.00 -26.88
C ALA A 502 65.07 -47.83 -26.15
N VAL A 503 64.89 -49.16 -26.11
CA VAL A 503 65.92 -50.19 -26.42
C VAL A 503 65.21 -51.46 -26.88
#